data_AF-A0A1C3Y4F0-F1
#
_entry.id   AF-A0A1C3Y4F0-F1
#
_cell.length_a   1.000
_cell.length_b   1.000
_cell.length_c   1.000
_cell.angle_alpha   90.00
_cell.angle_beta   90.00
_cell.angle_gamma   90.00
#
_symmetry.space_group_name_H-M   'P 1'
#
loop_
_entity.id
_entity.type
_entity.pdbx_description
1 polymer ?
#
loop_
_entity_poly.entity_id
_entity_poly.type
_entity_poly.pdbx_seq_one_letter_code
_entity_poly.pdbx_strand_id
1 'polypeptide(L)'
;MKPRWIVVNDRMQQGYGYVLAAPSGRNFHPDFRPELTPAEMLALGVFGGKYMTDCRDEFPESWFAEARLSPLRKDPSLNCFGVDASQPLSVWRAKGWIHPDDPRGWFQWYCRYYQGRRMPGEDERQIARWKAIRRHVAQLRRACEPGDCWCRPRQRQALLHWAYDSRSI
;
A
#
# COMPACT_ATOMS: atom_id res chain seq x y z
N MET A 1 24.02 -10.13 3.38
CA MET A 1 23.74 -8.68 3.40
C MET A 1 23.90 -8.21 4.84
N LYS A 2 24.61 -7.12 5.11
CA LYS A 2 24.73 -6.61 6.49
C LYS A 2 23.36 -6.06 6.92
N PRO A 3 22.90 -6.33 8.16
CA PRO A 3 21.64 -5.78 8.66
C PRO A 3 21.70 -4.25 8.60
N ARG A 4 20.72 -3.63 7.94
CA ARG A 4 20.58 -2.16 7.89
C ARG A 4 19.49 -1.74 8.87
N TRP A 5 19.84 -0.87 9.81
CA TRP A 5 18.88 -0.25 10.72
C TRP A 5 18.22 0.95 10.08
N ILE A 6 16.91 1.07 10.31
CA ILE A 6 16.09 2.22 9.94
C ILE A 6 15.54 2.82 11.22
N VAL A 7 15.54 4.15 11.33
CA VAL A 7 14.91 4.90 12.42
C VAL A 7 13.91 5.86 11.79
N VAL A 8 12.68 5.83 12.31
CA VAL A 8 11.54 6.58 11.80
C VAL A 8 11.19 7.70 12.77
N ASN A 9 11.13 8.91 12.22
CA ASN A 9 10.69 10.13 12.91
C ASN A 9 9.70 10.86 12.00
N ASP A 10 8.44 10.45 12.03
CA ASP A 10 7.34 11.03 11.27
C ASP A 10 6.20 11.48 12.21
N ARG A 11 5.09 12.00 11.69
CA ARG A 11 4.00 12.47 12.57
C ARG A 11 3.29 11.36 13.35
N MET A 12 3.48 10.08 12.99
CA MET A 12 2.84 8.93 13.65
C MET A 12 3.77 8.16 14.59
N GLN A 13 5.08 8.19 14.35
CA GLN A 13 6.09 7.46 15.11
C GLN A 13 7.34 8.33 15.31
N GLN A 14 7.86 8.35 16.54
CA GLN A 14 9.08 9.06 16.90
C GLN A 14 10.05 8.05 17.53
N GLY A 15 11.27 7.96 16.98
CA GLY A 15 12.28 7.01 17.43
C GLY A 15 11.97 5.53 17.16
N TYR A 16 10.97 5.21 16.33
CA TYR A 16 10.66 3.80 16.00
C TYR A 16 11.78 3.24 15.12
N GLY A 17 12.36 2.11 15.54
CA GLY A 17 13.47 1.48 14.83
C GLY A 17 13.14 0.06 14.38
N TYR A 18 13.64 -0.33 13.20
CA TYR A 18 13.55 -1.71 12.73
C TYR A 18 14.74 -2.06 11.84
N VAL A 19 14.96 -3.37 11.64
CA VAL A 19 16.05 -3.89 10.80
C VAL A 19 15.52 -4.41 9.47
N LEU A 20 16.29 -4.19 8.41
CA LEU A 20 16.09 -4.82 7.11
C LEU A 20 16.83 -6.16 7.09
N ALA A 21 16.08 -7.26 6.99
CA ALA A 21 16.58 -8.63 7.01
C ALA A 21 16.70 -9.25 5.61
N ALA A 22 16.10 -8.63 4.59
CA ALA A 22 16.15 -9.08 3.20
C ALA A 22 16.54 -7.94 2.24
N PRO A 23 17.02 -8.24 1.03
CA PRO A 23 17.20 -7.24 0.00
C PRO A 23 15.86 -6.64 -0.44
N SER A 24 15.85 -5.35 -0.76
CA SER A 24 14.63 -4.68 -1.21
C SER A 24 14.08 -5.31 -2.50
N GLY A 25 12.76 -5.49 -2.57
CA GLY A 25 12.07 -6.07 -3.71
C GLY A 25 12.32 -7.56 -3.93
N ARG A 26 13.00 -8.25 -3.00
CA ARG A 26 13.39 -9.66 -3.13
C ARG A 26 12.97 -10.50 -1.92
N ASN A 27 13.02 -11.82 -2.09
CA ASN A 27 12.73 -12.81 -1.05
C ASN A 27 11.38 -12.57 -0.36
N PHE A 28 10.34 -12.33 -1.16
CA PHE A 28 8.97 -12.27 -0.66
C PHE A 28 8.49 -13.68 -0.31
N HIS A 29 7.54 -13.74 0.61
CA HIS A 29 6.82 -14.95 0.91
C HIS A 29 6.24 -15.53 -0.39
N PRO A 30 6.35 -16.85 -0.66
CA PRO A 30 5.98 -17.44 -1.95
C PRO A 30 4.55 -17.14 -2.41
N ASP A 31 3.64 -17.01 -1.45
CA ASP A 31 2.23 -16.68 -1.67
C ASP A 31 1.97 -15.18 -1.92
N PHE A 32 2.93 -14.30 -1.63
CA PHE A 32 2.76 -12.86 -1.76
C PHE A 32 3.36 -12.36 -3.06
N ARG A 33 2.49 -12.13 -4.04
CA ARG A 33 2.86 -11.73 -5.41
C ARG A 33 2.06 -10.48 -5.81
N PRO A 34 2.37 -9.32 -5.21
CA PRO A 34 1.73 -8.06 -5.59
C PRO A 34 2.03 -7.73 -7.06
N GLU A 35 1.05 -7.15 -7.74
CA GLU A 35 1.14 -6.77 -9.16
C GLU A 35 1.71 -5.36 -9.34
N LEU A 36 1.74 -4.57 -8.25
CA LEU A 36 2.26 -3.21 -8.23
C LEU A 36 3.27 -3.06 -7.10
N THR A 37 4.40 -2.42 -7.40
CA THR A 37 5.39 -1.98 -6.42
C THR A 37 4.91 -0.76 -5.65
N PRO A 38 5.50 -0.45 -4.47
CA PRO A 38 5.17 0.78 -3.74
C PRO A 38 5.35 2.06 -4.58
N ALA A 39 6.41 2.12 -5.40
CA ALA A 39 6.66 3.26 -6.29
C ALA A 39 5.54 3.42 -7.34
N GLU A 40 5.14 2.32 -7.99
CA GLU A 40 4.04 2.35 -8.97
C GLU A 40 2.70 2.73 -8.31
N MET A 41 2.42 2.20 -7.11
CA MET A 41 1.23 2.59 -6.36
C MET A 41 1.20 4.11 -6.09
N LEU A 42 2.32 4.69 -5.65
CA LEU A 42 2.43 6.14 -5.43
C LEU A 42 2.28 6.94 -6.73
N ALA A 43 2.84 6.46 -7.84
CA ALA A 43 2.70 7.09 -9.15
C ALA A 43 1.26 7.04 -9.69
N LEU A 44 0.51 6.00 -9.34
CA LEU A 44 -0.93 5.89 -9.60
C LEU A 44 -1.79 6.75 -8.66
N GLY A 45 -1.17 7.43 -7.69
CA GLY A 45 -1.83 8.32 -6.76
C GLY A 45 -2.73 7.63 -5.76
N VAL A 46 -2.43 6.39 -5.36
CA VAL A 46 -3.24 5.67 -4.36
C VAL A 46 -3.45 6.50 -3.09
N PHE A 47 -4.63 6.39 -2.49
CA PHE A 47 -5.03 7.10 -1.27
C PHE A 47 -5.13 8.64 -1.40
N GLY A 48 -5.35 9.18 -2.61
CA GLY A 48 -5.58 10.61 -2.84
C GLY A 48 -4.38 11.48 -2.46
N GLY A 49 -3.18 10.95 -2.65
CA GLY A 49 -1.90 11.64 -2.48
C GLY A 49 -1.50 12.05 -1.06
N LYS A 50 -2.35 11.86 -0.05
CA LYS A 50 -2.06 12.34 1.32
C LYS A 50 -1.22 11.37 2.16
N TYR A 51 -1.21 10.09 1.82
CA TYR A 51 -0.78 9.01 2.72
C TYR A 51 0.71 9.05 3.11
N MET A 52 1.62 9.33 2.17
CA MET A 52 3.08 9.33 2.38
C MET A 52 3.72 10.74 2.41
N THR A 53 2.96 11.77 2.80
CA THR A 53 3.44 13.17 2.70
C THR A 53 4.43 13.60 3.79
N ASP A 54 4.52 12.84 4.87
CA ASP A 54 5.26 13.19 6.09
C ASP A 54 6.25 12.11 6.54
N CYS A 55 6.45 11.06 5.74
CA CYS A 55 7.36 9.94 6.01
C CYS A 55 8.25 9.61 4.80
N ARG A 56 8.54 10.59 3.95
CA ARG A 56 9.34 10.39 2.72
C ARG A 56 10.76 9.92 3.03
N ASP A 57 11.36 10.43 4.10
CA ASP A 57 12.73 10.12 4.51
C ASP A 57 12.91 8.65 4.94
N GLU A 58 11.80 7.94 5.19
CA GLU A 58 11.84 6.51 5.49
C GLU A 58 12.09 5.63 4.25
N PHE A 59 11.72 6.10 3.06
CA PHE A 59 11.70 5.31 1.82
C PHE A 59 12.65 5.89 0.76
N PRO A 60 13.05 5.09 -0.26
CA PRO A 60 13.92 5.58 -1.31
C PRO A 60 13.33 6.78 -2.05
N GLU A 61 14.14 7.82 -2.29
CA GLU A 61 13.72 9.03 -3.00
C GLU A 61 13.13 8.73 -4.39
N SER A 62 13.66 7.70 -5.06
CA SER A 62 13.19 7.25 -6.37
C SER A 62 11.72 6.81 -6.39
N TRP A 63 11.15 6.43 -5.24
CA TRP A 63 9.71 6.10 -5.15
C TRP A 63 8.82 7.33 -5.26
N PHE A 64 9.37 8.51 -5.00
CA PHE A 64 8.65 9.77 -4.97
C PHE A 64 8.82 10.60 -6.24
N ALA A 65 9.68 10.19 -7.17
CA ALA A 65 9.94 10.92 -8.41
C ALA A 65 8.67 11.18 -9.23
N GLU A 66 7.83 10.16 -9.39
CA GLU A 66 6.55 10.23 -10.13
C GLU A 66 5.32 10.20 -9.21
N ALA A 67 5.52 10.31 -7.89
CA ALA A 67 4.44 10.14 -6.93
C ALA A 67 3.43 11.29 -6.99
N ARG A 68 2.15 10.96 -7.07
CA ARG A 68 1.07 11.96 -7.00
C ARG A 68 0.75 12.25 -5.55
N LEU A 69 1.32 13.34 -5.02
CA LEU A 69 1.18 13.72 -3.61
C LEU A 69 0.28 14.95 -3.42
N SER A 70 -0.46 14.98 -2.31
CA SER A 70 -1.25 16.13 -1.86
C SER A 70 -0.91 16.43 -0.40
N PRO A 71 0.10 17.29 -0.14
CA PRO A 71 0.61 17.54 1.21
C PRO A 71 -0.39 18.18 2.16
N LEU A 72 -1.32 18.99 1.67
CA LEU A 72 -2.25 19.74 2.52
C LEU A 72 -3.47 18.91 2.94
N ARG A 73 -4.04 18.15 2.01
CA ARG A 73 -5.27 17.39 2.23
C ARG A 73 -5.35 16.18 1.31
N LYS A 74 -6.27 15.27 1.60
CA LYS A 74 -6.62 14.21 0.65
C LYS A 74 -7.29 14.80 -0.58
N ASP A 75 -6.86 14.35 -1.76
CA ASP A 75 -7.42 14.75 -3.04
C ASP A 75 -7.71 13.52 -3.92
N PRO A 76 -8.97 13.04 -3.96
CA PRO A 76 -9.34 11.89 -4.80
C PRO A 76 -9.13 12.09 -6.29
N SER A 77 -9.01 13.32 -6.80
CA SER A 77 -8.77 13.57 -8.22
C SER A 77 -7.39 13.09 -8.69
N LEU A 78 -6.44 12.94 -7.76
CA LEU A 78 -5.11 12.39 -8.03
C LEU A 78 -5.09 10.87 -8.22
N ASN A 79 -6.11 10.18 -7.71
CA ASN A 79 -6.24 8.73 -7.84
C ASN A 79 -6.34 8.33 -9.32
N CYS A 80 -5.80 7.17 -9.68
CA CYS A 80 -5.88 6.61 -11.04
C CYS A 80 -7.30 6.65 -11.65
N PHE A 81 -8.34 6.36 -10.85
CA PHE A 81 -9.74 6.41 -11.29
C PHE A 81 -10.51 7.66 -10.84
N GLY A 82 -9.82 8.66 -10.26
CA GLY A 82 -10.43 9.94 -9.85
C GLY A 82 -11.47 9.87 -8.73
N VAL A 83 -11.62 8.72 -8.06
CA VAL A 83 -12.67 8.47 -7.05
C VAL A 83 -12.10 8.07 -5.69
N ASP A 84 -12.79 8.38 -4.61
CA ASP A 84 -12.40 7.92 -3.27
C ASP A 84 -12.81 6.46 -3.02
N ALA A 85 -11.84 5.64 -2.60
CA ALA A 85 -12.05 4.24 -2.24
C ALA A 85 -11.49 3.88 -0.84
N SER A 86 -11.04 4.87 -0.06
CA SER A 86 -10.44 4.62 1.26
C SER A 86 -11.46 4.67 2.38
N GLN A 87 -11.29 3.83 3.39
CA GLN A 87 -11.93 4.00 4.70
C GLN A 87 -11.06 4.92 5.59
N PRO A 88 -11.64 5.80 6.43
CA PRO A 88 -10.89 6.62 7.38
C PRO A 88 -10.08 5.78 8.37
N LEU A 89 -8.89 6.24 8.75
CA LEU A 89 -8.00 5.52 9.69
C LEU A 89 -8.69 5.16 11.02
N SER A 90 -9.60 6.00 11.51
CA SER A 90 -10.40 5.72 12.71
C SER A 90 -11.21 4.41 12.59
N VAL A 91 -11.76 4.12 11.42
CA VAL A 91 -12.49 2.87 11.15
C VAL A 91 -11.55 1.67 11.19
N TRP A 92 -10.32 1.80 10.66
CA TRP A 92 -9.32 0.74 10.73
C TRP A 92 -8.88 0.46 12.17
N ARG A 93 -8.70 1.51 12.98
CA ARG A 93 -8.39 1.39 14.41
C ARG A 93 -9.53 0.71 15.17
N ALA A 94 -10.77 1.14 14.97
CA ALA A 94 -11.95 0.55 15.62
C ALA A 94 -12.13 -0.95 15.30
N LYS A 95 -11.70 -1.38 14.10
CA LYS A 95 -11.73 -2.79 13.67
C LYS A 95 -10.51 -3.61 14.11
N GLY A 96 -9.54 -3.02 14.81
CA GLY A 96 -8.31 -3.71 15.21
C GLY A 96 -7.41 -4.09 14.02
N TRP A 97 -7.53 -3.38 12.90
CA TRP A 97 -6.82 -3.70 11.65
C TRP A 97 -5.47 -3.02 11.50
N ILE A 98 -5.11 -2.16 12.45
CA ILE A 98 -3.83 -1.45 12.52
C ILE A 98 -2.91 -2.21 13.46
N HIS A 99 -1.70 -2.47 13.01
CA HIS A 99 -0.63 -3.00 13.86
C HIS A 99 0.15 -1.81 14.46
N PRO A 100 0.57 -1.84 15.75
CA PRO A 100 1.31 -0.75 16.37
C PRO A 100 2.56 -0.34 15.60
N ASP A 101 3.29 -1.32 15.06
CA ASP A 101 4.46 -1.08 14.23
C ASP A 101 4.14 -0.34 12.94
N ASP A 102 2.95 -0.53 12.35
CA ASP A 102 2.51 0.07 11.08
C ASP A 102 1.24 0.91 11.27
N PRO A 103 1.34 2.09 11.90
CA PRO A 103 0.18 2.90 12.28
C PRO A 103 -0.62 3.44 11.09
N ARG A 104 -0.04 3.45 9.88
CA ARG A 104 -0.76 3.80 8.64
C ARG A 104 -1.44 2.58 8.00
N GLY A 105 -1.22 1.38 8.52
CA GLY A 105 -1.86 0.14 8.08
C GLY A 105 -1.14 -0.58 6.95
N TRP A 106 -1.90 -1.35 6.16
CA TRP A 106 -1.37 -2.33 5.21
C TRP A 106 -0.35 -1.77 4.21
N PHE A 107 -0.56 -0.56 3.68
CA PHE A 107 0.37 -0.03 2.67
C PHE A 107 1.73 0.33 3.27
N GLN A 108 1.79 0.87 4.49
CA GLN A 108 3.05 1.07 5.21
C GLN A 108 3.73 -0.27 5.53
N TRP A 109 2.98 -1.28 5.97
CA TRP A 109 3.50 -2.64 6.11
C TRP A 109 4.13 -3.11 4.79
N TYR A 110 3.41 -2.96 3.66
CA TYR A 110 3.91 -3.39 2.36
C TYR A 110 5.18 -2.64 1.94
N CYS A 111 5.25 -1.32 2.14
CA CYS A 111 6.44 -0.54 1.86
C CYS A 111 7.66 -1.03 2.65
N ARG A 112 7.49 -1.31 3.95
CA ARG A 112 8.58 -1.81 4.81
C ARG A 112 8.96 -3.25 4.49
N TYR A 113 7.97 -4.09 4.21
CA TYR A 113 8.17 -5.47 3.75
C TYR A 113 8.94 -5.49 2.42
N TYR A 114 8.58 -4.61 1.49
CA TYR A 114 9.28 -4.41 0.22
C TYR A 114 10.71 -3.93 0.44
N GLN A 115 10.97 -3.04 1.40
CA GLN A 115 12.33 -2.62 1.75
C GLN A 115 13.18 -3.73 2.39
N GLY A 116 12.55 -4.78 2.92
CA GLY A 116 13.25 -5.94 3.48
C GLY A 116 13.00 -6.19 4.97
N ARG A 117 12.09 -5.43 5.62
CA ARG A 117 11.65 -5.75 6.98
C ARG A 117 10.88 -7.07 6.97
N ARG A 118 11.07 -7.90 8.00
CA ARG A 118 10.35 -9.16 8.18
C ARG A 118 9.81 -9.22 9.61
N MET A 119 8.55 -9.60 9.75
CA MET A 119 7.82 -9.68 11.02
C MET A 119 6.98 -10.97 11.04
N PRO A 120 7.55 -12.08 11.52
CA PRO A 120 6.83 -13.35 11.63
C PRO A 120 5.52 -13.18 12.42
N GLY A 121 4.46 -13.83 11.97
CA GLY A 121 3.10 -13.70 12.47
C GLY A 121 2.31 -12.56 11.79
N GLU A 122 2.87 -11.34 11.76
CA GLU A 122 2.20 -10.20 11.13
C GLU A 122 2.30 -10.23 9.60
N ASP A 123 3.43 -10.68 9.05
CA ASP A 123 3.60 -10.85 7.61
C ASP A 123 2.55 -11.83 7.07
N GLU A 124 2.37 -12.99 7.71
CA GLU A 124 1.36 -13.98 7.37
C GLU A 124 -0.06 -13.42 7.47
N ARG A 125 -0.34 -12.61 8.51
CA ARG A 125 -1.63 -11.95 8.67
C ARG A 125 -1.92 -11.00 7.52
N GLN A 126 -0.96 -10.15 7.15
CA GLN A 126 -1.15 -9.16 6.08
C GLN A 126 -1.22 -9.82 4.70
N ILE A 127 -0.44 -10.88 4.47
CA ILE A 127 -0.51 -11.69 3.24
C ILE A 127 -1.87 -12.39 3.14
N ALA A 128 -2.40 -12.96 4.23
CA ALA A 128 -3.72 -13.58 4.24
C ALA A 128 -4.83 -12.57 3.90
N ARG A 129 -4.76 -11.35 4.46
CA ARG A 129 -5.69 -10.26 4.12
C ARG A 129 -5.60 -9.87 2.64
N TRP A 130 -4.38 -9.71 2.11
CA TRP A 130 -4.15 -9.42 0.71
C TRP A 130 -4.70 -10.52 -0.21
N LYS A 131 -4.48 -11.81 0.11
CA LYS A 131 -5.07 -12.95 -0.63
C LYS A 131 -6.59 -12.89 -0.64
N ALA A 132 -7.20 -12.54 0.49
CA ALA A 132 -8.66 -12.44 0.57
C ALA A 132 -9.22 -11.37 -0.38
N ILE A 133 -8.48 -10.28 -0.65
CA ILE A 133 -8.91 -9.22 -1.57
C ILE A 133 -9.06 -9.73 -3.01
N ARG A 134 -8.36 -10.79 -3.41
CA ARG A 134 -8.45 -11.39 -4.76
C ARG A 134 -9.88 -11.70 -5.20
N ARG A 135 -10.82 -11.96 -4.27
CA ARG A 135 -12.23 -12.15 -4.60
C ARG A 135 -12.86 -10.96 -5.34
N HIS A 136 -12.39 -9.74 -5.08
CA HIS A 136 -12.87 -8.52 -5.73
C HIS A 136 -12.43 -8.43 -7.20
N VAL A 137 -11.28 -9.01 -7.56
CA VAL A 137 -10.86 -9.18 -8.96
C VAL A 137 -11.86 -10.06 -9.72
N ALA A 138 -12.26 -11.19 -9.12
CA ALA A 138 -13.26 -12.08 -9.73
C ALA A 138 -14.64 -11.43 -9.86
N GLN A 139 -15.03 -10.58 -8.89
CA GLN A 139 -16.28 -9.82 -8.97
C GLN A 139 -16.25 -8.80 -10.12
N LEU A 140 -15.13 -8.12 -10.33
CA LEU A 140 -14.97 -7.20 -11.48
C LEU A 140 -15.11 -7.95 -12.81
N ARG A 141 -14.38 -9.05 -13.00
CA ARG A 141 -14.42 -9.84 -14.25
C ARG A 141 -15.80 -10.38 -14.60
N ARG A 142 -16.65 -10.62 -13.61
CA ARG A 142 -18.04 -11.09 -13.82
C ARG A 142 -19.01 -9.95 -14.08
N ALA A 143 -18.72 -8.75 -13.57
CA ALA A 143 -19.65 -7.63 -13.59
C ALA A 143 -19.33 -6.58 -14.66
N CYS A 144 -18.14 -6.62 -15.24
CA CYS A 144 -17.64 -5.65 -16.21
C CYS A 144 -17.30 -6.34 -17.52
N GLU A 145 -17.55 -5.65 -18.63
CA GLU A 145 -17.12 -6.09 -19.95
C GLU A 145 -15.58 -6.07 -20.05
N PRO A 146 -14.96 -7.05 -20.74
CA PRO A 146 -13.51 -7.05 -20.96
C PRO A 146 -13.04 -5.74 -21.62
N GLY A 147 -12.09 -5.06 -20.99
CA GLY A 147 -11.52 -3.80 -21.50
C GLY A 147 -12.24 -2.53 -21.04
N ASP A 148 -13.41 -2.62 -20.41
CA ASP A 148 -14.05 -1.46 -19.79
C ASP A 148 -13.37 -1.11 -18.46
N CYS A 149 -12.33 -0.28 -18.56
CA CYS A 149 -11.58 0.23 -17.42
C CYS A 149 -12.38 1.18 -16.52
N TRP A 150 -13.53 1.69 -16.95
CA TRP A 150 -14.36 2.62 -16.18
C TRP A 150 -15.52 1.93 -15.46
N CYS A 151 -15.81 0.67 -15.76
CA CYS A 151 -16.75 -0.11 -14.97
C CYS A 151 -16.27 -0.24 -13.51
N ARG A 152 -17.14 0.11 -12.55
CA ARG A 152 -16.91 0.02 -11.09
C ARG A 152 -15.60 0.70 -10.64
N PRO A 153 -15.41 1.99 -10.91
CA PRO A 153 -14.13 2.68 -10.72
C PRO A 153 -13.70 2.69 -9.24
N ARG A 154 -14.66 2.76 -8.31
CA ARG A 154 -14.38 2.70 -6.86
C ARG A 154 -13.84 1.33 -6.43
N GLN A 155 -14.34 0.24 -6.99
CA GLN A 155 -13.84 -1.11 -6.69
C GLN A 155 -12.46 -1.32 -7.32
N ARG A 156 -12.25 -0.84 -8.55
CA ARG A 156 -10.93 -0.82 -9.20
C ARG A 156 -9.91 -0.01 -8.39
N GLN A 157 -10.26 1.19 -7.96
CA GLN A 157 -9.41 2.02 -7.10
C GLN A 157 -9.10 1.34 -5.77
N ALA A 158 -10.07 0.66 -5.15
CA ALA A 158 -9.84 -0.11 -3.93
C ALA A 158 -8.85 -1.26 -4.14
N LEU A 159 -8.84 -1.92 -5.30
CA LEU A 159 -7.86 -2.96 -5.62
C LEU A 159 -6.43 -2.41 -5.74
N LEU A 160 -6.26 -1.21 -6.32
CA LEU A 160 -4.95 -0.55 -6.38
C LEU A 160 -4.38 -0.31 -4.98
N HIS A 161 -5.22 -0.01 -3.99
CA HIS A 161 -4.80 0.14 -2.59
C HIS A 161 -4.22 -1.14 -1.97
N TRP A 162 -4.46 -2.30 -2.59
CA TRP A 162 -3.96 -3.62 -2.18
C TRP A 162 -2.98 -4.21 -3.20
N ALA A 163 -2.37 -3.38 -4.06
CA ALA A 163 -1.39 -3.79 -5.07
C ALA A 163 -1.89 -4.86 -6.07
N TYR A 164 -3.19 -4.89 -6.36
CA TYR A 164 -3.74 -5.58 -7.53
C TYR A 164 -3.94 -4.54 -8.64
N ASP A 165 -3.34 -4.77 -9.80
CA ASP A 165 -3.45 -3.86 -10.94
C ASP A 165 -4.79 -4.03 -11.65
N SER A 166 -5.73 -3.19 -11.25
CA SER A 166 -7.10 -3.20 -11.75
C SER A 166 -7.32 -2.38 -13.02
N ARG A 167 -6.26 -1.79 -13.60
CA ARG A 167 -6.38 -0.96 -14.80
C ARG A 167 -6.71 -1.79 -16.05
N SER A 168 -6.28 -3.04 -16.07
CA SER A 168 -6.41 -3.95 -17.22
C SER A 168 -7.22 -5.22 -16.92
N ILE A 169 -8.00 -5.22 -15.83
CA ILE A 169 -8.90 -6.34 -15.46
C ILE A 169 -10.20 -6.29 -16.26
#